data_AF-A0A7W1Q0E2-F1
#
_entry.id   AF-A0A7W1Q0E2-F1
#
_cell.length_a   1.000
_cell.length_b   1.000
_cell.length_c   1.000
_cell.angle_alpha   90.00
_cell.angle_beta   90.00
_cell.angle_gamma   90.00
#
_symmetry.space_group_name_H-M   'P 1'
#
loop_
_entity.id
_entity.type
_entity.pdbx_description
1 polymer ?
#
loop_
_entity_poly.entity_id
_entity_poly.type
_entity_poly.pdbx_seq_one_letter_code
_entity_poly.pdbx_strand_id
1 'polypeptide(L)'
;MSPVETIGAPAARRAVLAAQGFGVARPSTVVTLRHVRPLFERLRLLQLDSVNVAVRAHYMPLFSRLGPYDRALVDDAAWAHSARRPRLLVEYWAHEASLLPVADWPMLLSGAKRRGWWKHYAALVEQEPTLVDDVLAAVKELGPVGAGALEKALLGVGVPRPPGATWWERSHVKRVCEWMFGMGLLTTGSRVHFQRLYDLPERVLPPEVLAAPAPDPDDAARRLVRQSAAALGVATEPDLRDYYRHGPEAS
;
A
#
# COMPACT_ATOMS: atom_id res chain seq x y z
N MET A 1 -15.35 -30.40 -20.87
CA MET A 1 -14.06 -29.68 -20.70
C MET A 1 -13.79 -28.93 -21.98
N SER A 2 -13.73 -27.61 -21.94
CA SER A 2 -13.30 -26.81 -23.09
C SER A 2 -11.87 -27.20 -23.47
N PRO A 3 -11.50 -27.19 -24.77
CA PRO A 3 -10.14 -27.50 -25.19
C PRO A 3 -9.15 -26.54 -24.53
N VAL A 4 -8.01 -27.07 -24.09
CA VAL A 4 -6.91 -26.24 -23.55
C VAL A 4 -6.24 -25.53 -24.72
N GLU A 5 -6.36 -24.21 -24.77
CA GLU A 5 -5.59 -23.39 -25.70
C GLU A 5 -4.12 -23.32 -25.28
N THR A 6 -3.20 -23.41 -26.24
CA THR A 6 -1.76 -23.42 -25.98
C THR A 6 -1.06 -22.25 -26.67
N ILE A 7 -0.08 -21.66 -25.98
CA ILE A 7 0.80 -20.64 -26.53
C ILE A 7 2.26 -21.04 -26.32
N GLY A 8 3.13 -20.72 -27.27
CA GLY A 8 4.58 -20.96 -27.12
C GLY A 8 5.24 -19.97 -26.17
N ALA A 9 6.36 -20.35 -25.57
CA ALA A 9 7.13 -19.51 -24.64
C ALA A 9 7.47 -18.09 -25.17
N PRO A 10 7.81 -17.89 -26.46
CA PRO A 10 8.04 -16.54 -27.00
C PRO A 10 6.79 -15.65 -26.96
N ALA A 11 5.60 -16.22 -27.19
CA ALA A 11 4.34 -15.49 -27.13
C ALA A 11 4.00 -15.13 -25.67
N ALA A 12 4.17 -16.08 -24.75
CA ALA A 12 3.98 -15.85 -23.32
C ALA A 12 4.89 -14.74 -22.79
N ARG A 13 6.19 -14.76 -23.14
CA ARG A 13 7.15 -13.70 -22.75
C ARG A 13 6.72 -12.32 -23.24
N ARG A 14 6.29 -12.20 -24.51
CA ARG A 14 5.81 -10.93 -25.06
C ARG A 14 4.55 -10.46 -24.34
N ALA A 15 3.62 -11.37 -24.01
CA ALA A 15 2.41 -11.05 -23.27
C ALA A 15 2.74 -10.50 -21.87
N VAL A 16 3.63 -11.14 -21.12
CA VAL A 16 4.08 -10.65 -19.80
C VAL A 16 4.72 -9.27 -19.91
N LEU A 17 5.65 -9.06 -20.86
CA LEU A 17 6.30 -7.77 -21.05
C LEU A 17 5.32 -6.67 -21.46
N ALA A 18 4.35 -6.99 -22.31
CA ALA A 18 3.31 -6.05 -22.75
C ALA A 18 2.36 -5.67 -21.60
N ALA A 19 1.90 -6.66 -20.82
CA ALA A 19 1.08 -6.47 -19.62
C ALA A 19 1.78 -5.56 -18.61
N GLN A 20 3.08 -5.76 -18.44
CA GLN A 20 3.91 -4.91 -17.59
C GLN A 20 4.24 -3.55 -18.19
N GLY A 21 3.92 -3.25 -19.46
CA GLY A 21 4.15 -1.92 -20.05
C GLY A 21 5.48 -1.72 -20.76
N PHE A 22 6.26 -2.79 -20.97
CA PHE A 22 7.51 -2.72 -21.74
C PHE A 22 7.29 -2.69 -23.27
N GLY A 23 6.07 -2.92 -23.74
CA GLY A 23 5.70 -2.77 -25.16
C GLY A 23 5.40 -1.34 -25.58
N VAL A 24 5.44 -0.37 -24.66
CA VAL A 24 5.15 1.04 -24.95
C VAL A 24 6.47 1.79 -25.16
N ALA A 25 6.54 2.59 -26.23
CA ALA A 25 7.71 3.44 -26.48
C ALA A 25 7.92 4.45 -25.34
N ARG A 26 9.18 4.69 -24.98
CA ARG A 26 9.51 5.71 -23.99
C ARG A 26 9.12 7.10 -24.49
N PRO A 27 8.68 8.01 -23.61
CA PRO A 27 8.42 9.40 -24.00
C PRO A 27 9.68 10.03 -24.61
N SER A 28 9.51 10.74 -25.73
CA SER A 28 10.57 11.59 -26.31
C SER A 28 10.65 12.97 -25.64
N THR A 29 9.69 13.28 -24.77
CA THR A 29 9.61 14.53 -23.99
C THR A 29 9.88 14.26 -22.52
N VAL A 30 10.06 15.33 -21.74
CA VAL A 30 10.11 15.26 -20.27
C VAL A 30 8.94 14.45 -19.72
N VAL A 31 9.23 13.51 -18.82
CA VAL A 31 8.24 12.68 -18.15
C VAL A 31 7.41 13.56 -17.20
N THR A 32 6.11 13.33 -17.17
CA THR A 32 5.14 14.12 -16.39
C THR A 32 4.09 13.17 -15.83
N LEU A 33 3.18 13.70 -14.99
CA LEU A 33 2.12 12.93 -14.36
C LEU A 33 1.27 12.13 -15.38
N ARG A 34 1.11 12.64 -16.61
CA ARG A 34 0.36 11.97 -17.69
C ARG A 34 0.97 10.64 -18.11
N HIS A 35 2.29 10.50 -17.98
CA HIS A 35 3.03 9.31 -18.38
C HIS A 35 3.10 8.27 -17.25
N VAL A 36 3.18 8.72 -15.99
CA VAL A 36 3.27 7.81 -14.82
C VAL A 36 1.90 7.25 -14.42
N ARG A 37 0.81 8.03 -14.55
CA ARG A 37 -0.52 7.61 -14.12
C ARG A 37 -0.99 6.29 -14.75
N PRO A 38 -0.85 6.06 -16.08
CA PRO A 38 -1.21 4.78 -16.68
C PRO A 38 -0.39 3.59 -16.15
N LEU A 39 0.83 3.84 -15.66
CA LEU A 39 1.64 2.78 -15.05
C LEU A 39 1.18 2.42 -13.65
N PHE A 40 0.60 3.34 -12.87
CA PHE A 40 -0.02 2.98 -11.60
C PHE A 40 -1.19 2.02 -11.81
N GLU A 41 -2.05 2.29 -12.79
CA GLU A 41 -3.17 1.39 -13.13
C GLU A 41 -2.72 0.06 -13.74
N ARG A 42 -1.63 0.08 -14.52
CA ARG A 42 -1.11 -1.12 -15.16
C ARG A 42 -0.37 -2.03 -14.19
N LEU A 43 0.47 -1.42 -13.35
CA LEU A 43 1.32 -2.15 -12.42
C LEU A 43 0.67 -2.41 -11.09
N ARG A 44 -0.39 -1.69 -10.72
CA ARG A 44 -1.19 -1.81 -9.49
C ARG A 44 -0.43 -1.63 -8.17
N LEU A 45 0.67 -2.33 -7.97
CA LEU A 45 1.48 -2.38 -6.77
C LEU A 45 2.90 -1.88 -7.05
N LEU A 46 3.31 -0.84 -6.33
CA LEU A 46 4.72 -0.47 -6.22
C LEU A 46 5.17 -0.75 -4.79
N GLN A 47 5.94 -1.82 -4.61
CA GLN A 47 6.40 -2.23 -3.29
C GLN A 47 7.33 -1.18 -2.68
N LEU A 48 7.05 -0.84 -1.42
CA LEU A 48 7.87 0.02 -0.58
C LEU A 48 8.90 -0.84 0.16
N ASP A 49 10.18 -0.55 -0.05
CA ASP A 49 11.29 -1.24 0.58
C ASP A 49 12.24 -0.21 1.25
N SER A 50 12.75 -0.56 2.43
CA SER A 50 13.73 0.24 3.16
C SER A 50 15.13 0.18 2.54
N VAL A 51 15.45 -0.86 1.76
CA VAL A 51 16.75 -1.00 1.10
C VAL A 51 16.93 0.11 0.06
N ASN A 52 18.03 0.86 0.16
CA ASN A 52 18.29 2.04 -0.66
C ASN A 52 19.71 2.09 -1.26
N VAL A 53 20.34 0.95 -1.53
CA VAL A 53 21.74 0.86 -2.03
C VAL A 53 21.98 1.76 -3.26
N ALA A 54 21.01 1.84 -4.17
CA ALA A 54 21.02 2.78 -5.29
C ALA A 54 19.87 3.78 -5.18
N VAL A 55 18.66 3.24 -5.06
CA VAL A 55 17.40 4.00 -4.92
C VAL A 55 16.37 3.09 -4.26
N ARG A 56 15.29 3.65 -3.72
CA ARG A 56 14.21 2.84 -3.16
C ARG A 56 13.43 2.11 -4.25
N ALA A 57 12.96 0.91 -3.91
CA ALA A 57 12.36 -0.03 -4.84
C ALA A 57 11.20 0.56 -5.66
N HIS A 58 10.29 1.32 -5.02
CA HIS A 58 9.08 1.84 -5.67
C HIS A 58 9.34 2.82 -6.83
N TYR A 59 10.54 3.39 -6.95
CA TYR A 59 10.89 4.27 -8.06
C TYR A 59 11.34 3.51 -9.32
N MET A 60 11.91 2.31 -9.15
CA MET A 60 12.56 1.55 -10.22
C MET A 60 11.58 1.02 -11.29
N PRO A 61 10.38 0.50 -10.93
CA PRO A 61 9.44 0.01 -11.93
C PRO A 61 9.11 1.06 -13.00
N LEU A 62 8.85 2.31 -12.59
CA LEU A 62 8.55 3.38 -13.54
C LEU A 62 9.78 3.78 -14.37
N PHE A 63 10.96 3.83 -13.74
CA PHE A 63 12.20 4.16 -14.43
C PHE A 63 12.49 3.19 -15.58
N SER A 64 12.34 1.88 -15.33
CA SER A 64 12.59 0.86 -16.36
C SER A 64 11.69 1.02 -17.59
N ARG A 65 10.49 1.61 -17.43
CA ARG A 65 9.48 1.79 -18.48
C ARG A 65 9.56 3.16 -19.15
N LEU A 66 9.83 4.22 -18.39
CA LEU A 66 9.78 5.60 -18.86
C LEU A 66 11.16 6.21 -19.12
N GLY A 67 12.24 5.63 -18.57
CA GLY A 67 13.54 6.28 -18.48
C GLY A 67 13.62 7.26 -17.30
N PRO A 68 14.58 8.20 -17.31
CA PRO A 68 14.72 9.21 -16.27
C PRO A 68 13.44 10.04 -16.08
N TYR A 69 13.01 10.23 -14.83
CA TYR A 69 11.87 11.05 -14.48
C TYR A 69 12.08 11.67 -13.09
N ASP A 70 11.34 12.75 -12.80
CA ASP A 70 11.34 13.35 -11.48
C ASP A 70 10.55 12.48 -10.48
N ARG A 71 11.21 11.99 -9.43
CA ARG A 71 10.61 11.17 -8.37
C ARG A 71 9.50 11.89 -7.62
N ALA A 72 9.50 13.23 -7.62
CA ALA A 72 8.40 14.02 -7.08
C ALA A 72 7.05 13.65 -7.72
N LEU A 73 7.02 13.12 -8.94
CA LEU A 73 5.78 12.63 -9.57
C LEU A 73 5.16 11.44 -8.82
N VAL A 74 5.97 10.58 -8.21
CA VAL A 74 5.50 9.45 -7.40
C VAL A 74 5.20 9.90 -5.99
N ASP A 75 6.08 10.73 -5.43
CA ASP A 75 5.94 11.24 -4.06
C ASP A 75 4.69 12.12 -3.93
N ASP A 76 4.43 13.01 -4.90
CA ASP A 76 3.20 13.83 -4.95
C ASP A 76 1.96 12.94 -5.09
N ALA A 77 2.01 11.92 -5.94
CA ALA A 77 0.90 11.00 -6.14
C ALA A 77 0.58 10.22 -4.86
N ALA A 78 1.60 9.89 -4.07
CA ALA A 78 1.53 9.04 -2.89
C ALA A 78 1.39 9.77 -1.56
N TRP A 79 1.86 11.01 -1.44
CA TRP A 79 2.02 11.72 -0.15
C TRP A 79 1.62 13.19 -0.17
N ALA A 80 1.32 13.78 -1.34
CA ALA A 80 0.69 15.10 -1.42
C ALA A 80 -0.80 14.97 -1.75
N HIS A 81 -1.62 15.88 -1.21
CA HIS A 81 -3.04 15.97 -1.55
C HIS A 81 -3.62 17.32 -1.10
N SER A 82 -4.69 17.75 -1.76
CA SER A 82 -5.55 18.87 -1.38
C SER A 82 -6.92 18.70 -2.04
N ALA A 83 -7.90 19.53 -1.70
CA ALA A 83 -9.20 19.53 -2.38
C ALA A 83 -9.10 19.68 -3.91
N ARG A 84 -8.07 20.37 -4.43
CA ARG A 84 -7.86 20.57 -5.88
C ARG A 84 -6.97 19.50 -6.52
N ARG A 85 -6.21 18.77 -5.73
CA ARG A 85 -5.27 17.71 -6.17
C ARG A 85 -5.51 16.51 -5.26
N PRO A 86 -6.58 15.73 -5.51
CA PRO A 86 -6.88 14.57 -4.68
C PRO A 86 -5.75 13.54 -4.76
N ARG A 87 -5.63 12.74 -3.69
CA ARG A 87 -4.66 11.65 -3.59
C ARG A 87 -4.81 10.68 -4.76
N LEU A 88 -3.69 10.19 -5.30
CA LEU A 88 -3.70 9.22 -6.41
C LEU A 88 -3.30 7.82 -5.96
N LEU A 89 -2.35 7.74 -5.04
CA LEU A 89 -1.87 6.50 -4.47
C LEU A 89 -2.05 6.48 -2.95
N VAL A 90 -2.34 5.30 -2.42
CA VAL A 90 -2.42 5.03 -0.99
C VAL A 90 -1.40 3.97 -0.60
N GLU A 91 -0.89 4.06 0.62
CA GLU A 91 -0.09 2.99 1.20
C GLU A 91 -0.96 1.98 1.89
N TYR A 92 -0.73 0.70 1.64
CA TYR A 92 -1.41 -0.36 2.38
C TYR A 92 -0.63 -1.67 2.38
N TRP A 93 -1.03 -2.60 3.25
CA TRP A 93 -0.60 -3.99 3.22
C TRP A 93 -1.36 -4.76 2.12
N ALA A 94 -0.75 -4.87 0.96
CA ALA A 94 -1.26 -5.63 -0.19
C ALA A 94 -0.32 -6.80 -0.49
N HIS A 95 0.69 -6.58 -1.34
CA HIS A 95 1.89 -7.40 -1.37
C HIS A 95 2.96 -6.74 -0.53
N GLU A 96 3.03 -7.11 0.75
CA GLU A 96 3.79 -6.35 1.75
C GLU A 96 3.36 -4.86 1.74
N ALA A 97 4.24 -3.96 2.18
CA ALA A 97 3.98 -2.52 2.08
C ALA A 97 4.06 -2.09 0.62
N SER A 98 2.97 -1.55 0.08
CA SER A 98 2.90 -1.13 -1.32
C SER A 98 2.18 0.21 -1.47
N LEU A 99 2.50 0.93 -2.55
CA LEU A 99 1.67 2.00 -3.10
C LEU A 99 0.70 1.43 -4.12
N LEU A 100 -0.57 1.80 -4.01
CA LEU A 100 -1.67 1.34 -4.85
C LEU A 100 -2.54 2.50 -5.32
N PRO A 101 -3.23 2.40 -6.48
CA PRO A 101 -4.31 3.32 -6.83
C PRO A 101 -5.29 3.52 -5.67
N VAL A 102 -5.56 4.77 -5.32
CA VAL A 102 -6.44 5.09 -4.17
C VAL A 102 -7.83 4.50 -4.33
N ALA A 103 -8.30 4.34 -5.57
CA ALA A 103 -9.60 3.75 -5.89
C ALA A 103 -9.72 2.28 -5.46
N ASP A 104 -8.62 1.57 -5.25
CA ASP A 104 -8.64 0.19 -4.79
C ASP A 104 -8.91 0.08 -3.28
N TRP A 105 -8.82 1.19 -2.52
CA TRP A 105 -8.95 1.22 -1.05
C TRP A 105 -10.15 0.42 -0.49
N PRO A 106 -11.40 0.56 -0.99
CA PRO A 106 -12.53 -0.19 -0.45
C PRO A 106 -12.35 -1.71 -0.57
N MET A 107 -11.73 -2.19 -1.66
CA MET A 107 -11.42 -3.62 -1.84
C MET A 107 -10.31 -4.10 -0.90
N LEU A 108 -9.40 -3.20 -0.48
CA LEU A 108 -8.33 -3.56 0.45
C LEU A 108 -8.84 -3.81 1.87
N LEU A 109 -9.99 -3.24 2.22
CA LEU A 109 -10.67 -3.35 3.51
C LEU A 109 -11.83 -4.35 3.54
N SER A 110 -12.21 -4.94 2.39
CA SER A 110 -13.36 -5.85 2.30
C SER A 110 -13.20 -7.18 3.05
N GLY A 111 -11.98 -7.53 3.47
CA GLY A 111 -11.67 -8.86 4.03
C GLY A 111 -11.32 -9.93 2.99
N ALA A 112 -11.32 -9.59 1.69
CA ALA A 112 -10.95 -10.51 0.60
C ALA A 112 -9.50 -11.03 0.66
N LYS A 113 -8.62 -10.32 1.38
CA LYS A 113 -7.19 -10.65 1.48
C LYS A 113 -6.87 -11.21 2.85
N ARG A 114 -5.80 -12.01 2.92
CA ARG A 114 -5.28 -12.47 4.20
C ARG A 114 -4.76 -11.28 5.00
N ARG A 115 -5.17 -11.18 6.28
CA ARG A 115 -4.57 -10.22 7.21
C ARG A 115 -3.08 -10.51 7.37
N GLY A 116 -2.27 -9.45 7.32
CA GLY A 116 -0.82 -9.54 7.45
C GLY A 116 -0.36 -9.87 8.87
N TRP A 117 0.95 -9.84 9.09
CA TRP A 117 1.61 -10.11 10.39
C TRP A 117 1.09 -9.20 11.52
N TRP A 118 0.59 -8.00 11.19
CA TRP A 118 0.01 -7.05 12.14
C TRP A 118 -1.21 -7.61 12.89
N LYS A 119 -1.87 -8.66 12.38
CA LYS A 119 -3.00 -9.32 13.07
C LYS A 119 -2.63 -9.85 14.46
N HIS A 120 -1.35 -10.18 14.67
CA HIS A 120 -0.85 -10.68 15.95
C HIS A 120 -0.84 -9.60 17.05
N TYR A 121 -1.19 -8.36 16.73
CA TYR A 121 -1.34 -7.27 17.70
C TYR A 121 -2.79 -7.05 18.17
N ALA A 122 -3.76 -7.83 17.67
CA ALA A 122 -5.15 -7.74 18.12
C ALA A 122 -5.28 -7.98 19.64
N ALA A 123 -4.58 -8.99 20.18
CA ALA A 123 -4.59 -9.28 21.62
C ALA A 123 -4.06 -8.12 22.48
N LEU A 124 -3.10 -7.33 21.96
CA LEU A 124 -2.63 -6.13 22.67
C LEU A 124 -3.71 -5.05 22.69
N VAL A 125 -4.41 -4.85 21.57
CA VAL A 125 -5.52 -3.89 21.47
C VAL A 125 -6.67 -4.27 22.41
N GLU A 126 -6.97 -5.56 22.54
CA GLU A 126 -7.98 -6.06 23.49
C GLU A 126 -7.58 -5.83 24.96
N GLN A 127 -6.29 -5.86 25.27
CA GLN A 127 -5.75 -5.60 26.61
C GLN A 127 -5.67 -4.11 26.95
N GLU A 128 -5.49 -3.25 25.94
CA GLU A 128 -5.35 -1.80 26.09
C GLU A 128 -6.36 -1.05 25.20
N PRO A 129 -7.68 -1.18 25.46
CA PRO A 129 -8.71 -0.63 24.57
C PRO A 129 -8.65 0.91 24.47
N THR A 130 -8.23 1.60 25.54
CA THR A 130 -8.09 3.07 25.54
C THR A 130 -6.97 3.54 24.62
N LEU A 131 -5.93 2.73 24.39
CA LEU A 131 -4.76 3.14 23.61
C LEU A 131 -5.12 3.41 22.14
N VAL A 132 -6.14 2.74 21.59
CA VAL A 132 -6.64 3.03 20.24
C VAL A 132 -7.24 4.42 20.18
N ASP A 133 -8.11 4.76 21.14
CA ASP A 133 -8.77 6.06 21.21
C ASP A 133 -7.76 7.19 21.47
N ASP A 134 -6.80 6.94 22.35
CA ASP A 134 -5.70 7.87 22.66
C ASP A 134 -4.85 8.16 21.41
N VAL A 135 -4.50 7.12 20.63
CA VAL A 135 -3.77 7.29 19.37
C VAL A 135 -4.60 8.06 18.35
N LEU A 136 -5.90 7.75 18.18
CA LEU A 136 -6.78 8.50 17.27
C LEU A 136 -6.88 9.97 17.66
N ALA A 137 -7.05 10.26 18.96
CA ALA A 137 -7.12 11.62 19.48
C ALA A 137 -5.82 12.39 19.20
N ALA A 138 -4.66 11.78 19.49
CA ALA A 138 -3.36 12.38 19.24
C ALA A 138 -3.11 12.63 17.75
N VAL A 139 -3.45 11.68 16.85
CA VAL A 139 -3.34 11.88 15.39
C VAL A 139 -4.29 12.99 14.91
N LYS A 140 -5.51 13.06 15.46
CA LYS A 140 -6.48 14.11 15.14
C LYS A 140 -5.92 15.50 15.51
N GLU A 141 -5.27 15.63 16.65
CA GLU A 141 -4.68 16.89 17.11
C GLU A 141 -3.41 17.26 16.35
N LEU A 142 -2.47 16.32 16.20
CA LEU A 142 -1.13 16.56 15.67
C LEU A 142 -1.06 16.56 14.13
N GLY A 143 -2.07 15.99 13.46
CA GLY A 143 -2.02 15.72 12.02
C GLY A 143 -1.08 14.56 11.70
N PRO A 144 -0.48 14.52 10.48
CA PRO A 144 0.47 13.48 10.10
C PRO A 144 1.61 13.33 11.11
N VAL A 145 1.64 12.21 11.84
CA VAL A 145 2.55 12.01 12.97
C VAL A 145 3.16 10.61 13.00
N GLY A 146 4.45 10.53 13.35
CA GLY A 146 5.16 9.26 13.42
C GLY A 146 4.96 8.57 14.77
N ALA A 147 5.05 7.22 14.80
CA ALA A 147 4.89 6.44 16.03
C ALA A 147 5.76 6.90 17.21
N GLY A 148 7.01 7.31 16.97
CA GLY A 148 7.88 7.81 18.04
C GLY A 148 7.48 9.17 18.61
N ALA A 149 6.78 10.01 17.83
CA ALA A 149 6.20 11.25 18.33
C ALA A 149 4.89 10.99 19.09
N LEU A 150 4.08 10.05 18.62
CA LEU A 150 2.91 9.56 19.36
C LEU A 150 3.30 8.96 20.73
N GLU A 151 4.37 8.15 20.79
CA GLU A 151 4.90 7.64 22.06
C GLU A 151 5.22 8.77 23.05
N LYS A 152 5.89 9.82 22.59
CA LYS A 152 6.23 10.97 23.43
C LYS A 152 5.00 11.76 23.88
N ALA A 153 4.00 11.91 23.01
CA ALA A 153 2.76 12.60 23.32
C ALA A 153 1.91 11.85 24.34
N LEU A 154 1.84 10.52 24.22
CA LEU A 154 0.99 9.66 25.07
C LEU A 154 1.64 9.28 26.40
N LEU A 155 2.96 9.04 26.40
CA LEU A 155 3.69 8.53 27.58
C LEU A 155 4.54 9.62 28.26
N GLY A 156 4.76 10.76 27.61
CA GLY A 156 5.68 11.80 28.07
C GLY A 156 7.14 11.56 27.66
N VAL A 157 7.99 12.57 27.89
CA VAL A 157 9.42 12.48 27.59
C VAL A 157 10.14 11.71 28.69
N GLY A 158 10.78 10.59 28.36
CA GLY A 158 11.72 9.91 29.27
C GLY A 158 11.16 8.71 30.04
N VAL A 159 10.02 8.13 29.64
CA VAL A 159 9.58 6.84 30.20
C VAL A 159 10.64 5.77 29.90
N PRO A 160 11.26 5.16 30.93
CA PRO A 160 12.28 4.14 30.73
C PRO A 160 11.68 2.95 29.99
N ARG A 161 12.40 2.42 28.99
CA ARG A 161 12.04 1.12 28.42
C ARG A 161 12.11 0.06 29.53
N PRO A 162 11.23 -0.97 29.51
CA PRO A 162 11.31 -2.08 30.43
C PRO A 162 12.74 -2.68 30.43
N PRO A 163 13.28 -3.07 31.59
CA PRO A 163 14.56 -3.78 31.65
C PRO A 163 14.52 -5.02 30.76
N GLY A 164 15.50 -5.17 29.86
CA GLY A 164 15.54 -6.27 28.89
C GLY A 164 14.87 -5.97 27.54
N ALA A 165 14.26 -4.79 27.37
CA ALA A 165 13.69 -4.41 26.09
C ALA A 165 14.79 -4.27 25.03
N THR A 166 14.70 -5.13 24.04
CA THR A 166 15.65 -5.20 22.94
C THR A 166 15.35 -4.14 21.88
N TRP A 167 16.33 -3.73 21.07
CA TRP A 167 16.10 -2.70 20.04
C TRP A 167 15.09 -3.15 18.96
N TRP A 168 14.77 -4.46 18.91
CA TRP A 168 13.74 -5.05 18.07
C TRP A 168 12.32 -5.02 18.68
N GLU A 169 12.18 -4.80 19.98
CA GLU A 169 10.88 -4.66 20.64
C GLU A 169 10.25 -3.29 20.33
N ARG A 170 9.21 -3.34 19.49
CA ARG A 170 8.37 -2.18 19.19
C ARG A 170 7.54 -1.83 20.43
N SER A 171 7.41 -0.53 20.72
CA SER A 171 6.49 -0.04 21.75
C SER A 171 5.05 -0.49 21.48
N HIS A 172 4.21 -0.50 22.52
CA HIS A 172 2.79 -0.77 22.38
C HIS A 172 2.13 0.20 21.40
N VAL A 173 2.45 1.50 21.49
CA VAL A 173 1.98 2.54 20.55
C VAL A 173 2.31 2.18 19.10
N LYS A 174 3.55 1.78 18.80
CA LYS A 174 3.94 1.42 17.43
C LYS A 174 3.22 0.16 16.94
N ARG A 175 3.00 -0.83 17.81
CA ARG A 175 2.26 -2.06 17.49
C ARG A 175 0.79 -1.74 17.21
N VAL A 176 0.16 -0.91 18.05
CA VAL A 176 -1.21 -0.42 17.86
C VAL A 176 -1.33 0.39 16.58
N CYS A 177 -0.40 1.29 16.26
CA CYS A 177 -0.40 2.03 14.99
C CYS A 177 -0.36 1.10 13.76
N GLU A 178 0.46 0.04 13.78
CA GLU A 178 0.54 -0.91 12.66
C GLU A 178 -0.73 -1.76 12.53
N TRP A 179 -1.35 -2.11 13.67
CA TRP A 179 -2.65 -2.76 13.68
C TRP A 179 -3.75 -1.84 13.12
N MET A 180 -3.83 -0.60 13.60
CA MET A 180 -4.79 0.40 13.12
C MET A 180 -4.61 0.71 11.63
N PHE A 181 -3.36 0.78 11.15
CA PHE A 181 -3.06 0.91 9.73
C PHE A 181 -3.52 -0.31 8.92
N GLY A 182 -3.30 -1.52 9.44
CA GLY A 182 -3.80 -2.76 8.83
C GLY A 182 -5.32 -2.92 8.88
N MET A 183 -5.99 -2.28 9.83
CA MET A 183 -7.46 -2.23 9.94
C MET A 183 -8.09 -1.09 9.13
N GLY A 184 -7.28 -0.20 8.54
CA GLY A 184 -7.75 0.97 7.82
C GLY A 184 -8.25 2.12 8.71
N LEU A 185 -7.97 2.08 10.02
CA LEU A 185 -8.27 3.17 10.97
C LEU A 185 -7.24 4.30 10.90
N LEU A 186 -6.02 3.99 10.45
CA LEU A 186 -5.00 4.96 10.10
C LEU A 186 -4.56 4.69 8.66
N THR A 187 -4.08 5.73 7.99
CA THR A 187 -3.35 5.62 6.73
C THR A 187 -2.08 6.46 6.80
N THR A 188 -1.29 6.46 5.74
CA THR A 188 -0.10 7.32 5.64
C THR A 188 -0.53 8.68 5.11
N GLY A 189 -0.44 9.74 5.93
CA GLY A 189 -0.65 11.11 5.47
C GLY A 189 0.49 11.57 4.56
N SER A 190 1.73 11.43 5.07
CA SER A 190 2.96 11.75 4.36
C SER A 190 4.13 10.89 4.85
N ARG A 191 5.32 11.09 4.26
CA ARG A 191 6.56 10.50 4.74
C ARG A 191 7.62 11.56 4.96
N VAL A 192 8.43 11.35 5.99
CA VAL A 192 9.70 12.05 6.18
C VAL A 192 10.81 11.01 6.10
N HIS A 193 11.71 11.17 5.14
CA HIS A 193 12.65 10.13 4.73
C HIS A 193 11.92 8.82 4.39
N PHE A 194 12.02 7.77 5.22
CA PHE A 194 11.21 6.54 5.08
C PHE A 194 10.26 6.31 6.25
N GLN A 195 10.17 7.25 7.18
CA GLN A 195 9.25 7.13 8.29
C GLN A 195 7.83 7.45 7.81
N ARG A 196 6.92 6.52 8.06
CA ARG A 196 5.48 6.74 7.89
C ARG A 196 5.00 7.76 8.94
N LEU A 197 4.32 8.81 8.47
CA LEU A 197 3.54 9.69 9.32
C LEU A 197 2.07 9.28 9.17
N TYR A 198 1.50 8.75 10.25
CA TYR A 198 0.12 8.29 10.31
C TYR A 198 -0.83 9.48 10.32
N ASP A 199 -1.93 9.37 9.59
CA ASP A 199 -3.03 10.32 9.60
C ASP A 199 -4.37 9.56 9.46
N LEU A 200 -5.47 10.28 9.63
CA LEU A 200 -6.81 9.76 9.52
C LEU A 200 -7.20 9.54 8.04
N PRO A 201 -7.84 8.41 7.67
CA PRO A 201 -8.30 8.15 6.31
C PRO A 201 -9.13 9.30 5.71
N GLU A 202 -10.00 9.93 6.50
CA GLU A 202 -10.86 11.04 6.05
C GLU A 202 -10.13 12.34 5.71
N ARG A 203 -8.88 12.50 6.16
CA ARG A 203 -8.03 13.64 5.78
C ARG A 203 -7.28 13.38 4.48
N VAL A 204 -6.99 12.10 4.19
CA VAL A 204 -6.08 11.68 3.12
C VAL A 204 -6.81 11.22 1.87
N LEU A 205 -7.88 10.45 2.03
CA LEU A 205 -8.58 9.80 0.93
C LEU A 205 -9.59 10.77 0.27
N PRO A 206 -9.81 10.67 -1.04
CA PRO A 206 -10.91 11.37 -1.69
C PRO A 206 -12.24 11.00 -1.02
N PRO A 207 -13.15 11.96 -0.76
CA PRO A 207 -14.42 11.69 -0.07
C PRO A 207 -15.25 10.59 -0.73
N GLU A 208 -15.25 10.51 -2.05
CA GLU A 208 -15.95 9.49 -2.84
C GLU A 208 -15.35 8.08 -2.66
N VAL A 209 -14.05 7.98 -2.40
CA VAL A 209 -13.37 6.70 -2.11
C VAL A 209 -13.64 6.28 -0.67
N LEU A 210 -13.59 7.22 0.27
CA LEU A 210 -13.86 6.95 1.68
C LEU A 210 -15.32 6.53 1.91
N ALA A 211 -16.26 7.20 1.25
CA ALA A 211 -17.69 6.93 1.38
C ALA A 211 -18.15 5.69 0.58
N ALA A 212 -17.30 5.15 -0.30
CA ALA A 212 -17.63 3.95 -1.05
C ALA A 212 -17.76 2.76 -0.10
N PRO A 213 -18.88 2.01 -0.14
CA PRO A 213 -19.01 0.82 0.68
C PRO A 213 -17.94 -0.20 0.29
N ALA A 214 -17.37 -0.87 1.28
CA ALA A 214 -16.54 -2.03 1.01
C ALA A 214 -17.40 -3.06 0.26
N PRO A 215 -16.97 -3.52 -0.93
CA PRO A 215 -17.69 -4.56 -1.65
C PRO A 215 -17.68 -5.86 -0.84
N ASP A 216 -18.61 -6.75 -1.19
CA ASP A 216 -18.60 -8.12 -0.69
C ASP A 216 -17.19 -8.76 -0.87
N PRO A 217 -16.70 -9.53 0.13
CA PRO A 217 -15.35 -10.11 0.08
C PRO A 217 -15.08 -10.94 -1.19
N ASP A 218 -16.06 -11.73 -1.66
CA ASP A 218 -15.86 -12.59 -2.84
C ASP A 218 -15.81 -11.75 -4.12
N ASP A 219 -16.62 -10.70 -4.19
CA ASP A 219 -16.58 -9.76 -5.31
C ASP A 219 -15.29 -8.94 -5.34
N ALA A 220 -14.78 -8.52 -4.18
CA ALA A 220 -13.46 -7.92 -4.07
C ALA A 220 -12.36 -8.89 -4.51
N ALA A 221 -12.39 -10.15 -4.06
CA ALA A 221 -11.42 -11.16 -4.46
C ALA A 221 -11.41 -11.34 -5.99
N ARG A 222 -12.58 -11.50 -6.61
CA ARG A 222 -12.72 -11.59 -8.08
C ARG A 222 -12.17 -10.36 -8.80
N ARG A 223 -12.37 -9.16 -8.27
CA ARG A 223 -11.84 -7.92 -8.88
C ARG A 223 -10.32 -7.82 -8.75
N LEU A 224 -9.78 -8.12 -7.57
CA LEU A 224 -8.34 -8.12 -7.32
C LEU A 224 -7.63 -9.18 -8.16
N VAL A 225 -8.16 -10.39 -8.30
CA VAL A 225 -7.62 -11.43 -9.19
C VAL A 225 -7.63 -10.99 -10.66
N ARG A 226 -8.68 -10.32 -11.14
CA ARG A 226 -8.70 -9.73 -12.49
C ARG A 226 -7.61 -8.67 -12.67
N GLN A 227 -7.37 -7.85 -11.65
CA GLN A 227 -6.28 -6.87 -11.67
C GLN A 227 -4.90 -7.57 -11.68
N SER A 228 -4.72 -8.64 -10.90
CA SER A 228 -3.50 -9.46 -10.93
C SER A 228 -3.26 -10.03 -12.33
N ALA A 229 -4.30 -10.60 -12.95
CA ALA A 229 -4.21 -11.17 -14.30
C ALA A 229 -3.82 -10.11 -15.34
N ALA A 230 -4.42 -8.92 -15.26
CA ALA A 230 -4.10 -7.81 -16.16
C ALA A 230 -2.66 -7.31 -15.98
N ALA A 231 -2.14 -7.27 -14.74
CA ALA A 231 -0.79 -6.79 -14.44
C ALA A 231 0.30 -7.82 -14.81
N LEU A 232 0.03 -9.11 -14.60
CA LEU A 232 0.96 -10.21 -14.85
C LEU A 232 0.97 -10.67 -16.32
N GLY A 233 -0.19 -10.65 -16.99
CA GLY A 233 -0.37 -11.07 -18.38
C GLY A 233 -0.44 -12.59 -18.57
N VAL A 234 0.56 -13.33 -18.09
CA VAL A 234 0.57 -14.80 -18.02
C VAL A 234 0.98 -15.21 -16.62
N ALA A 235 0.15 -16.00 -15.95
CA ALA A 235 0.29 -16.31 -14.54
C ALA A 235 -0.35 -17.67 -14.23
N THR A 236 0.20 -18.37 -13.23
CA THR A 236 -0.45 -19.53 -12.61
C THR A 236 -1.49 -19.07 -11.58
N GLU A 237 -2.36 -19.97 -11.11
CA GLU A 237 -3.28 -19.66 -10.00
C GLU A 237 -2.54 -19.10 -8.76
N PRO A 238 -1.43 -19.72 -8.29
CA PRO A 238 -0.68 -19.17 -7.16
C PRO A 238 -0.15 -17.75 -7.40
N ASP A 239 0.31 -17.43 -8.62
CA ASP A 239 0.79 -16.09 -8.96
C ASP A 239 -0.33 -15.05 -8.86
N LEU A 240 -1.52 -15.38 -9.39
CA LEU A 240 -2.70 -14.48 -9.36
C LEU A 240 -3.13 -14.18 -7.93
N ARG A 241 -3.14 -15.23 -7.08
CA ARG A 241 -3.50 -15.14 -5.67
C ARG A 241 -2.48 -14.34 -4.87
N ASP A 242 -1.19 -14.63 -5.06
CA ASP A 242 -0.13 -14.02 -4.25
C ASP A 242 0.09 -12.54 -4.55
N TYR A 243 -0.29 -12.09 -5.76
CA TYR A 243 -0.15 -10.70 -6.17
C TYR A 243 -0.75 -9.70 -5.18
N TYR A 244 -1.91 -9.99 -4.58
CA TYR A 244 -2.50 -9.20 -3.48
C TYR A 244 -2.50 -9.92 -2.12
N ARG A 245 -1.76 -11.03 -1.98
CA ARG A 245 -1.73 -11.92 -0.80
C ARG A 245 -3.11 -12.45 -0.40
N HIS A 246 -3.88 -12.93 -1.38
CA HIS A 246 -5.12 -13.67 -1.12
C HIS A 246 -4.83 -15.02 -0.42
N GLY A 247 -5.80 -15.50 0.36
CA GLY A 247 -5.78 -16.86 0.91
C GLY A 247 -6.24 -17.88 -0.14
N PRO A 248 -5.86 -19.16 -0.02
CA PRO A 248 -6.24 -20.21 -0.99
C PRO A 248 -7.76 -20.45 -1.05
N GLU A 249 -8.48 -20.16 0.02
CA GLU A 249 -9.95 -20.18 0.11
C GLU A 249 -10.66 -19.11 -0.73
N ALA A 250 -9.94 -18.11 -1.25
CA ALA A 250 -10.49 -17.00 -2.06
C ALA A 250 -10.08 -17.08 -3.55
N SER A 251 -9.56 -18.24 -4.00
CA SER A 251 -9.13 -18.52 -5.38
C SER A 251 -10.26 -19.02 -6.27
#